data_AF-A0A950AXZ7-F1
#
_entry.id   AF-A0A950AXZ7-F1
#
_cell.length_a   1.000
_cell.length_b   1.000
_cell.length_c   1.000
_cell.angle_alpha   90.00
_cell.angle_beta   90.00
_cell.angle_gamma   90.00
#
_symmetry.space_group_name_H-M   'P 1'
#
loop_
_entity.id
_entity.type
_entity.pdbx_description
1 polymer ?
#
loop_
_entity_poly.entity_id
_entity_poly.type
_entity_poly.pdbx_seq_one_letter_code
_entity_poly.pdbx_strand_id
1 'polypeptide(L)'
;MAGPFKVGDCVRIPDGRTGRVREVEGRWYKVRVRRKTSQTHQFLTFAAEDLERVDCPKGWMSPEGYVRYLDATLATMRQRGAAKGRLPKSERG
;
A
#
# COMPACT_ATOMS: atom_id res chain seq x y z
N MET A 1 -9.70 -5.27 -16.88
CA MET A 1 -8.51 -6.11 -17.11
C MET A 1 -7.65 -6.01 -15.87
N ALA A 2 -7.32 -7.14 -15.23
CA ALA A 2 -6.35 -7.13 -14.13
C ALA A 2 -4.98 -6.78 -14.72
N GLY A 3 -4.33 -5.76 -14.19
CA GLY A 3 -2.99 -5.40 -14.64
C GLY A 3 -1.94 -6.44 -14.19
N PRO A 4 -0.68 -6.34 -14.67
CA PRO A 4 0.35 -7.36 -14.45
C PRO A 4 0.78 -7.56 -12.98
N PHE A 5 0.36 -6.71 -12.05
CA PHE A 5 0.68 -6.83 -10.62
C PHE A 5 -0.58 -6.83 -9.76
N LYS A 6 -0.54 -7.58 -8.66
CA LYS A 6 -1.59 -7.64 -7.65
C LYS A 6 -1.10 -7.07 -6.32
N VAL A 7 -2.05 -6.69 -5.47
CA VAL A 7 -1.77 -6.29 -4.09
C VAL A 7 -1.00 -7.40 -3.38
N GLY A 8 0.07 -7.03 -2.69
CA GLY A 8 0.96 -7.96 -2.00
C GLY A 8 2.18 -8.41 -2.81
N ASP A 9 2.20 -8.21 -4.13
CA ASP A 9 3.37 -8.52 -4.95
C ASP A 9 4.58 -7.67 -4.55
N CYS A 10 5.76 -8.28 -4.62
CA CYS A 10 7.03 -7.59 -4.49
C CYS A 10 7.49 -7.10 -5.87
N VAL A 11 7.83 -5.82 -5.94
CA VAL A 11 8.26 -5.16 -7.17
C VAL A 11 9.53 -4.37 -6.94
N ARG A 12 10.40 -4.30 -7.95
CA ARG A 12 11.50 -3.36 -8.01
C ARG A 12 11.03 -2.10 -8.74
N ILE A 13 11.38 -0.95 -8.18
CA ILE A 13 11.05 0.37 -8.74
C ILE A 13 12.28 0.94 -9.48
N PRO A 14 12.13 1.98 -10.34
CA PRO A 14 13.20 2.46 -11.20
C PRO A 14 14.47 2.92 -10.47
N ASP A 15 14.34 3.30 -9.20
CA ASP A 15 15.49 3.71 -8.39
C ASP A 15 16.25 2.55 -7.71
N GLY A 16 15.94 1.31 -8.10
CA GLY A 16 16.56 0.08 -7.65
C GLY A 16 16.01 -0.48 -6.34
N ARG A 17 15.17 0.26 -5.61
CA ARG A 17 14.59 -0.23 -4.36
C ARG A 17 13.54 -1.31 -4.60
N THR A 18 13.43 -2.24 -3.65
CA THR A 18 12.34 -3.21 -3.62
C THR A 18 11.20 -2.67 -2.76
N GLY A 19 9.98 -2.75 -3.27
CA GLY A 19 8.75 -2.35 -2.61
C GLY A 19 7.66 -3.39 -2.72
N ARG A 20 6.51 -3.13 -2.07
CA ARG A 20 5.33 -3.98 -2.14
C ARG A 20 4.11 -3.24 -2.64
N VAL A 21 3.38 -3.84 -3.56
CA VAL A 21 2.14 -3.28 -4.09
C VAL A 21 1.10 -3.23 -2.97
N ARG A 22 0.67 -2.01 -2.65
CA ARG A 22 -0.29 -1.68 -1.60
C ARG A 22 -1.71 -1.61 -2.14
N GLU A 23 -1.86 -1.12 -3.35
CA GLU A 23 -3.13 -0.78 -3.99
C GLU A 23 -2.93 -0.71 -5.50
N VAL A 24 -3.98 -1.05 -6.25
CA VAL A 24 -4.00 -1.01 -7.71
C VAL A 24 -5.17 -0.13 -8.14
N GLU A 25 -4.88 0.97 -8.82
CA GLU A 25 -5.84 1.97 -9.28
C GLU A 25 -5.77 2.04 -10.81
N GLY A 26 -6.51 1.16 -11.48
CA GLY A 26 -6.49 1.04 -12.94
C GLY A 26 -5.10 0.65 -13.45
N ARG A 27 -4.40 1.60 -14.09
CA ARG A 27 -3.03 1.41 -14.63
C ARG A 27 -1.92 1.76 -13.63
N TRP A 28 -2.29 2.34 -12.49
CA TRP A 28 -1.36 2.88 -11.51
C TRP A 28 -1.26 1.96 -10.29
N TYR A 29 -0.03 1.80 -9.79
CA TYR A 29 0.29 0.92 -8.69
C TYR A 29 0.89 1.73 -7.56
N LYS A 30 0.24 1.70 -6.41
CA LYS A 30 0.77 2.30 -5.20
C LYS A 30 1.71 1.32 -4.54
N VAL A 31 2.98 1.65 -4.47
CA VAL A 31 4.04 0.79 -3.94
C VAL A 31 4.52 1.35 -2.60
N ARG A 32 4.49 0.52 -1.56
CA ARG A 32 5.11 0.80 -0.26
C ARG A 32 6.59 0.46 -0.34
N VAL A 33 7.44 1.45 -0.12
CA VAL A 33 8.90 1.34 -0.19
C VAL A 33 9.55 1.99 1.02
N ARG A 34 10.71 1.46 1.47
CA ARG A 34 11.51 2.08 2.54
C ARG A 34 12.16 3.37 2.04
N ARG A 35 12.17 4.43 2.85
CA ARG A 35 12.88 5.67 2.52
C ARG A 35 14.38 5.42 2.42
N LYS A 36 15.06 6.16 1.54
CA LYS A 36 16.53 6.07 1.41
C LYS A 36 17.25 6.56 2.67
N THR A 37 16.67 7.56 3.33
CA THR A 37 17.30 8.29 4.44
C THR A 37 16.79 7.87 5.83
N SER A 38 15.81 6.98 5.91
CA SER A 38 15.23 6.60 7.21
C SER A 38 14.67 5.17 7.22
N GLN A 39 14.35 4.69 8.42
CA GLN A 39 13.69 3.38 8.61
C GLN A 39 12.18 3.43 8.34
N THR A 40 11.63 4.60 8.00
CA THR A 40 10.20 4.74 7.76
C THR A 40 9.85 4.39 6.31
N HIS A 41 8.57 4.11 6.09
CA HIS A 41 8.05 3.76 4.79
C HIS A 41 7.43 4.98 4.12
N GLN A 42 7.42 4.97 2.80
CA GLN A 42 6.66 5.91 1.98
C GLN A 42 5.85 5.14 0.93
N PHE A 43 4.88 5.82 0.34
CA PHE A 43 4.13 5.31 -0.79
C PHE A 43 4.52 6.10 -2.02
N LEU A 44 4.78 5.40 -3.11
CA LEU A 44 5.06 5.97 -4.42
C LEU A 44 4.14 5.31 -5.44
N THR A 45 3.75 6.05 -6.47
CA THR A 45 2.83 5.56 -7.50
C THR A 45 3.61 5.40 -8.81
N PHE A 46 3.45 4.25 -9.46
CA PHE A 46 4.15 3.90 -10.69
C PHE A 46 3.17 3.32 -11.71
N ALA A 47 3.49 3.43 -13.00
CA ALA A 47 2.81 2.67 -14.04
C ALA A 47 3.32 1.22 -14.05
N ALA A 48 2.60 0.31 -14.71
CA ALA A 48 3.04 -1.09 -14.83
C ALA A 48 4.42 -1.22 -15.50
N GLU A 49 4.68 -0.40 -16.51
CA GLU A 49 5.92 -0.41 -17.31
C GLU A 49 7.17 -0.03 -16.50
N ASP A 50 7.00 0.73 -15.42
CA ASP A 50 8.09 1.18 -14.54
C ASP A 50 8.43 0.15 -13.45
N LEU A 51 7.68 -0.96 -13.38
CA LEU A 51 7.78 -1.94 -12.30
C LEU A 51 8.27 -3.28 -12.83
N GLU A 52 9.17 -3.89 -12.07
CA GLU A 52 9.61 -5.25 -12.32
C GLU A 52 9.14 -6.17 -11.20
N ARG A 53 8.52 -7.31 -11.55
CA ARG A 53 8.17 -8.34 -10.56
C ARG A 53 9.45 -8.97 -10.04
N VAL A 54 9.58 -9.06 -8.72
CA VAL A 54 10.71 -9.71 -8.06
C VAL A 54 10.24 -10.66 -6.98
N ASP A 55 11.08 -11.64 -6.65
CA ASP A 55 10.85 -12.46 -5.46
C ASP A 55 10.89 -11.60 -4.21
N CYS A 56 10.00 -11.92 -3.27
CA CYS A 56 9.97 -11.21 -2.01
C CYS A 56 11.25 -11.49 -1.21
N PRO A 57 11.97 -10.46 -0.75
CA PRO A 57 13.21 -10.65 -0.01
C PRO A 57 13.00 -11.48 1.25
N LYS A 58 14.00 -12.30 1.62
CA LYS A 58 13.98 -13.06 2.87
C LYS A 58 13.77 -12.13 4.07
N GLY A 59 12.92 -12.55 5.01
CA GLY A 59 12.52 -11.75 6.17
C GLY A 59 11.35 -10.80 5.93
N TRP A 60 10.84 -10.70 4.71
CA TRP A 60 9.56 -10.03 4.45
C TRP A 60 8.42 -11.00 4.75
N MET A 61 7.33 -10.46 5.32
CA MET A 61 6.08 -11.20 5.46
C MET A 61 5.64 -11.74 4.09
N SER A 62 5.04 -12.93 4.04
CA SER A 62 4.56 -13.49 2.78
C SER A 62 3.55 -12.55 2.11
N PRO A 63 3.37 -12.61 0.78
CA PRO A 63 2.35 -11.85 0.08
C PRO A 63 0.96 -12.03 0.71
N GLU A 64 0.59 -13.27 1.04
CA GLU A 64 -0.71 -13.62 1.64
C GLU A 64 -0.83 -13.04 3.05
N GLY A 65 0.21 -13.16 3.87
CA GLY A 65 0.24 -12.59 5.21
C GLY A 65 0.11 -11.06 5.16
N TYR A 66 0.72 -10.43 4.17
CA TYR A 66 0.61 -8.99 3.96
C TYR A 66 -0.80 -8.57 3.57
N VAL A 67 -1.45 -9.27 2.65
CA VAL A 67 -2.84 -8.99 2.28
C VAL A 67 -3.75 -9.07 3.51
N ARG A 68 -3.62 -10.11 4.34
CA ARG A 68 -4.40 -10.24 5.59
C ARG A 68 -4.16 -9.08 6.56
N TYR A 69 -2.90 -8.71 6.78
CA TYR A 69 -2.55 -7.54 7.59
C TYR A 69 -3.15 -6.25 7.02
N LEU A 70 -3.17 -6.15 5.69
CA LEU A 70 -3.67 -5.00 4.98
C LEU A 70 -5.16 -4.80 5.15
N ASP A 71 -5.93 -5.88 5.03
CA ASP A 71 -7.37 -5.89 5.18
C ASP A 71 -7.76 -5.44 6.58
N ALA A 72 -7.09 -5.98 7.61
CA ALA A 72 -7.28 -5.57 8.99
C ALA A 72 -6.96 -4.08 9.18
N THR A 73 -5.82 -3.62 8.64
CA THR A 73 -5.41 -2.22 8.73
C THR A 73 -6.41 -1.28 8.06
N LEU A 74 -6.88 -1.63 6.85
CA LEU A 74 -7.88 -0.85 6.12
C LEU A 74 -9.23 -0.84 6.84
N ALA A 75 -9.65 -1.96 7.42
CA ALA A 75 -10.87 -2.05 8.20
C ALA A 75 -10.83 -1.10 9.41
N THR A 76 -9.74 -1.10 10.18
CA THR A 76 -9.55 -0.17 11.31
C THR A 76 -9.54 1.29 10.85
N MET A 77 -8.89 1.59 9.71
CA MET A 77 -8.89 2.94 9.15
C MET A 77 -10.30 3.41 8.74
N ARG A 78 -11.09 2.54 8.09
CA ARG A 78 -12.49 2.83 7.73
C ARG A 78 -13.35 3.11 8.97
N GLN A 79 -13.20 2.30 10.02
CA GLN A 79 -13.91 2.52 11.30
C GLN A 79 -13.57 3.88 11.92
N ARG A 80 -12.29 4.27 11.92
CA ARG A 80 -11.86 5.59 12.42
C ARG A 80 -12.36 6.75 11.56
N GLY A 81 -12.38 6.59 10.25
CA GLY A 81 -12.96 7.58 9.33
C GLY A 81 -14.46 7.78 9.57
N ALA A 82 -15.20 6.68 9.72
CA ALA A 82 -16.63 6.72 10.04
C ALA A 82 -16.91 7.36 11.41
N ALA A 83 -16.08 7.08 12.43
CA ALA A 83 -16.20 7.69 13.74
C ALA A 83 -15.96 9.22 13.71
N LYS A 84 -15.02 9.71 12.89
CA LYS A 84 -14.81 11.16 12.70
C LYS A 84 -15.98 11.86 12.00
N GLY A 85 -16.73 11.15 11.15
CA GLY A 85 -17.96 11.67 10.53
C GLY A 85 -19.18 11.73 11.47
N ARG A 86 -19.04 11.24 12.70
CA ARG A 86 -20.12 11.14 13.71
C ARG A 86 -19.97 12.14 14.87
N LEU A 87 -19.26 13.24 14.65
CA LEU A 87 -19.33 14.39 15.56
C LEU A 87 -20.71 15.04 15.37
N PRO A 88 -21.60 15.05 16.38
CA PRO A 88 -22.81 15.86 16.29
C PRO A 88 -22.39 17.33 16.13
N LYS A 89 -22.98 18.04 15.17
CA LYS A 89 -22.92 19.50 15.13
C LYS A 89 -23.48 19.97 16.47
N SER A 90 -22.61 20.45 17.37
CA SER A 90 -23.07 21.20 18.53
C SER A 90 -23.64 22.52 18.01
N GLU A 91 -24.97 22.60 17.97
CA GLU A 91 -25.69 23.87 17.92
C GLU A 91 -25.24 24.69 19.13
N ARG A 92 -24.49 25.76 18.88
CA ARG A 92 -24.33 26.86 19.83
C ARG A 92 -25.27 27.97 19.36
N GLY A 93 -26.36 28.14 20.12
CA GLY A 93 -27.15 29.36 20.15
C GLY A 93 -26.43 30.48 20.86
#